data_AF-A0ABD2M9J9-F1
#
_entry.id   AF-A0ABD2M9J9-F1
#
_cell.length_a   1.000
_cell.length_b   1.000
_cell.length_c   1.000
_cell.angle_alpha   90.00
_cell.angle_beta   90.00
_cell.angle_gamma   90.00
#
_symmetry.space_group_name_H-M   'P 1'
#
loop_
_entity.id
_entity.type
_entity.pdbx_description
1 polymer ?
#
loop_
_entity_poly.entity_id
_entity_poly.type
_entity_poly.pdbx_seq_one_letter_code
_entity_poly.pdbx_strand_id
1 'polypeptide(L)'
;MHQSVSMSFDIFRKGDSATEEHCGKPGVGGTIPISGCNSPPSRSTVPFLHCPLQKRMASFLQQSAALKTKKFIRVFFKPKMSSPPSSVLPQDVFILSAVRTPIASFRSSFASLNAVDLGTFVATEAIKRAGLRPDQVEETVTGCVLSAGSGQNVSRQIAIKSGIPEARQAYTVNKVCSSSLKALILGAQSVQLGQRSVILVVGVESMSQAPFYLARGDNNYGDIKLLDSIQRDGISDAMLGQPMGVCAEKTVAEFGFTREQQDAYALASYARATRAWAGGAFGAEIVPVKVKQRKGTELVVAEDEEHRRLMPDKVPSLQPAFVKDGTGTITAANASSLNDGAASVVIASGQVEGAKPLAKVIAYAEAGRAPVDFTVAPVDAVKTLLQSVNISIDQIARWEVNEAFSVTALAFIRQLDLDPARVNALGGAVALGHPIGCSGARIVVTLVHQLESGEFGVAAICNGGGEATAILVQRI
;
A
#
# COMPACT_ATOMS: atom_id res chain seq x y z
N MET A 1 -2.13 -44.33 50.76
CA MET A 1 -2.76 -44.97 49.58
C MET A 1 -2.21 -44.24 48.37
N HIS A 2 -1.25 -44.77 47.59
CA HIS A 2 -1.34 -45.96 46.72
C HIS A 2 -2.59 -45.88 45.82
N GLN A 3 -2.51 -45.99 44.50
CA GLN A 3 -1.56 -46.80 43.71
C GLN A 3 -1.17 -46.13 42.36
N SER A 4 0.08 -46.35 41.96
CA SER A 4 0.53 -46.30 40.56
C SER A 4 0.28 -47.65 39.88
N VAL A 5 -0.04 -47.65 38.58
CA VAL A 5 0.04 -48.87 37.75
C VAL A 5 0.89 -48.58 36.52
N SER A 6 2.11 -49.09 36.54
CA SER A 6 2.94 -49.33 35.36
C SER A 6 2.73 -50.78 34.91
N MET A 7 2.70 -51.04 33.61
CA MET A 7 2.99 -52.38 33.08
C MET A 7 4.23 -52.30 32.19
N SER A 8 5.31 -52.91 32.70
CA SER A 8 6.54 -53.20 31.95
C SER A 8 6.41 -54.55 31.22
N PHE A 9 7.56 -55.03 30.75
CA PHE A 9 7.93 -56.39 30.32
C PHE A 9 8.15 -56.53 28.79
N ASP A 10 9.33 -56.96 28.31
CA ASP A 10 10.63 -57.06 29.00
C ASP A 10 11.81 -57.36 28.03
N ILE A 11 13.06 -57.26 28.54
CA ILE A 11 14.23 -58.14 28.24
C ILE A 11 14.76 -58.18 26.77
N PHE A 12 16.06 -58.05 26.46
CA PHE A 12 17.29 -57.95 27.26
C PHE A 12 18.47 -57.33 26.45
N ARG A 13 19.45 -56.76 27.18
CA ARG A 13 20.94 -56.94 27.09
C ARG A 13 21.57 -57.41 25.75
N LYS A 14 22.78 -57.00 25.35
CA LYS A 14 23.94 -56.23 25.88
C LYS A 14 24.87 -56.06 24.64
N GLY A 15 25.79 -55.11 24.51
CA GLY A 15 26.24 -53.97 25.31
C GLY A 15 27.36 -53.24 24.54
N ASP A 16 27.97 -52.23 25.16
CA ASP A 16 29.38 -51.78 25.12
C ASP A 16 30.27 -52.25 23.92
N SER A 17 31.08 -51.41 23.26
CA SER A 17 31.42 -49.99 23.49
C SER A 17 32.21 -49.41 22.29
N ALA A 18 32.45 -48.09 22.33
CA ALA A 18 33.39 -47.27 21.54
C ALA A 18 34.48 -47.95 20.69
N THR A 19 34.77 -47.37 19.51
CA THR A 19 36.00 -46.57 19.28
C THR A 19 35.96 -45.77 17.98
N GLU A 20 36.73 -44.68 17.94
CA GLU A 20 37.06 -43.90 16.75
C GLU A 20 37.96 -44.70 15.82
N GLU A 21 37.98 -44.40 14.50
CA GLU A 21 39.28 -44.32 13.80
C GLU A 21 39.24 -43.45 12.54
N HIS A 22 40.44 -43.13 12.06
CA HIS A 22 40.76 -42.02 11.15
C HIS A 22 41.23 -42.50 9.77
N CYS A 23 41.42 -41.51 8.87
CA CYS A 23 42.42 -41.51 7.78
C CYS A 23 42.04 -42.08 6.39
N GLY A 24 42.51 -41.41 5.31
CA GLY A 24 42.35 -41.89 3.93
C GLY A 24 42.39 -40.85 2.78
N LYS A 25 43.43 -40.01 2.67
CA LYS A 25 43.90 -39.42 1.37
C LYS A 25 44.97 -40.37 0.77
N PRO A 26 45.33 -40.39 -0.54
CA PRO A 26 45.44 -39.29 -1.54
C PRO A 26 44.83 -39.66 -2.93
N GLY A 27 44.98 -38.96 -4.07
CA GLY A 27 45.54 -37.65 -4.45
C GLY A 27 45.74 -37.50 -5.98
N VAL A 28 46.04 -36.27 -6.45
CA VAL A 28 46.68 -35.90 -7.74
C VAL A 28 45.93 -36.10 -9.08
N GLY A 29 45.54 -34.96 -9.70
CA GLY A 29 45.99 -34.57 -11.06
C GLY A 29 45.14 -34.88 -12.30
N GLY A 30 44.96 -33.88 -13.19
CA GLY A 30 44.55 -34.09 -14.60
C GLY A 30 43.60 -33.04 -15.20
N THR A 31 44.14 -32.04 -15.89
CA THR A 31 43.39 -31.03 -16.67
C THR A 31 43.35 -31.36 -18.18
N ILE A 32 42.18 -31.34 -18.84
CA ILE A 32 42.05 -31.19 -20.31
C ILE A 32 40.76 -30.39 -20.66
N PRO A 33 40.81 -29.44 -21.62
CA PRO A 33 39.64 -28.66 -22.04
C PRO A 33 39.02 -29.03 -23.42
N ILE A 34 37.88 -28.38 -23.64
CA ILE A 34 36.87 -28.37 -24.71
C ILE A 34 37.36 -28.38 -26.18
N SER A 35 36.71 -29.21 -27.01
CA SER A 35 36.41 -29.01 -28.46
C SER A 35 35.26 -29.99 -28.84
N GLY A 36 34.54 -29.90 -29.98
CA GLY A 36 34.48 -28.91 -31.06
C GLY A 36 33.76 -29.50 -32.30
N CYS A 37 32.57 -29.00 -32.69
CA CYS A 37 31.68 -29.72 -33.63
C CYS A 37 31.71 -29.22 -35.09
N ASN A 38 31.88 -30.16 -36.03
CA ASN A 38 31.62 -30.03 -37.46
C ASN A 38 30.47 -30.98 -37.91
N SER A 39 29.80 -30.63 -39.01
CA SER A 39 28.68 -31.33 -39.66
C SER A 39 29.12 -32.12 -40.92
N PRO A 40 28.25 -32.72 -41.78
CA PRO A 40 26.91 -33.35 -41.66
C PRO A 40 26.94 -34.85 -42.13
N PRO A 41 25.81 -35.57 -42.34
CA PRO A 41 25.07 -35.59 -43.64
C PRO A 41 23.52 -35.77 -43.44
N SER A 42 22.60 -36.20 -44.33
CA SER A 42 22.61 -36.71 -45.73
C SER A 42 21.30 -36.34 -46.50
N ARG A 43 20.65 -37.27 -47.24
CA ARG A 43 19.30 -37.18 -47.87
C ARG A 43 18.65 -38.57 -47.96
N SER A 44 17.31 -38.64 -47.92
CA SER A 44 16.51 -39.75 -48.49
C SER A 44 15.16 -39.24 -49.00
N THR A 45 14.54 -39.96 -49.95
CA THR A 45 13.37 -39.54 -50.76
C THR A 45 12.30 -40.64 -50.81
N VAL A 46 11.00 -40.33 -50.64
CA VAL A 46 9.82 -40.77 -51.47
C VAL A 46 8.56 -39.92 -51.05
N PRO A 47 7.34 -40.09 -51.64
CA PRO A 47 6.77 -39.31 -52.76
C PRO A 47 5.70 -38.24 -52.38
N PHE A 48 5.29 -37.46 -53.39
CA PHE A 48 4.20 -36.47 -53.33
C PHE A 48 2.78 -37.08 -53.36
N LEU A 49 1.87 -36.46 -52.61
CA LEU A 49 0.42 -36.42 -52.90
C LEU A 49 -0.04 -34.96 -53.01
N HIS A 50 -0.99 -34.68 -53.91
CA HIS A 50 -1.41 -33.32 -54.27
C HIS A 50 -2.28 -32.63 -53.21
N CYS A 51 -2.11 -31.31 -53.04
CA CYS A 51 -3.11 -30.41 -52.46
C CYS A 51 -3.06 -29.03 -53.16
N PRO A 52 -4.17 -28.46 -53.66
CA PRO A 52 -4.14 -27.30 -54.56
C PRO A 52 -4.39 -25.96 -53.87
N LEU A 53 -3.34 -25.16 -53.64
CA LEU A 53 -3.48 -23.80 -53.05
C LEU A 53 -2.65 -22.69 -53.72
N GLN A 54 -2.07 -22.93 -54.90
CA GLN A 54 -1.31 -21.94 -55.69
C GLN A 54 -2.14 -21.15 -56.73
N LYS A 55 -3.48 -21.08 -56.62
CA LYS A 55 -4.36 -20.39 -57.58
C LYS A 55 -4.94 -19.03 -57.12
N ARG A 56 -4.34 -18.35 -56.13
CA ARG A 56 -4.83 -17.03 -55.64
C ARG A 56 -3.82 -15.87 -55.56
N MET A 57 -2.58 -16.02 -56.07
CA MET A 57 -1.60 -14.91 -56.15
C MET A 57 -1.36 -14.38 -57.57
N ALA A 58 -2.30 -14.60 -58.51
CA ALA A 58 -2.13 -14.24 -59.92
C ALA A 58 -3.22 -13.28 -60.48
N SER A 59 -4.06 -12.66 -59.64
CA SER A 59 -5.14 -11.76 -60.10
C SER A 59 -5.06 -10.31 -59.60
N PHE A 60 -3.94 -9.89 -58.98
CA PHE A 60 -3.79 -8.53 -58.41
C PHE A 60 -2.77 -7.63 -59.13
N LEU A 61 -2.04 -8.15 -60.12
CA LEU A 61 -0.99 -7.42 -60.86
C LEU A 61 -1.39 -7.00 -62.28
N GLN A 62 -2.70 -6.97 -62.58
CA GLN A 62 -3.22 -6.65 -63.93
C GLN A 62 -4.30 -5.55 -63.97
N GLN A 63 -4.42 -4.72 -62.92
CA GLN A 63 -5.31 -3.54 -62.90
C GLN A 63 -4.60 -2.17 -62.76
N SER A 64 -3.27 -2.13 -62.83
CA SER A 64 -2.50 -0.87 -62.71
C SER A 64 -2.16 -0.20 -64.04
N ALA A 65 -2.83 -0.58 -65.14
CA ALA A 65 -2.46 -0.17 -66.51
C ALA A 65 -3.61 0.43 -67.34
N ALA A 66 -4.65 0.99 -66.70
CA ALA A 66 -5.69 1.74 -67.39
C ALA A 66 -6.33 2.81 -66.49
N LEU A 67 -5.82 4.04 -66.53
CA LEU A 67 -6.59 5.31 -66.46
C LEU A 67 -5.64 6.53 -66.62
N LYS A 68 -5.19 6.80 -67.85
CA LYS A 68 -4.77 8.17 -68.21
C LYS A 68 -6.01 9.00 -68.57
N THR A 69 -5.92 10.32 -68.40
CA THR A 69 -6.94 11.34 -68.75
C THR A 69 -8.20 11.46 -67.85
N LYS A 70 -8.06 12.13 -66.71
CA LYS A 70 -9.07 13.09 -66.22
C LYS A 70 -8.36 14.36 -65.71
N LYS A 71 -8.96 15.52 -65.97
CA LYS A 71 -8.44 16.85 -65.56
C LYS A 71 -8.31 16.90 -64.03
N PHE A 72 -7.14 17.27 -63.53
CA PHE A 72 -6.97 17.68 -62.13
C PHE A 72 -7.66 19.03 -61.91
N ILE A 73 -8.92 19.00 -61.46
CA ILE A 73 -9.51 20.15 -60.77
C ILE A 73 -8.86 20.18 -59.39
N ARG A 74 -7.94 21.13 -59.19
CA ARG A 74 -7.22 21.31 -57.92
C ARG A 74 -8.14 21.98 -56.91
N VAL A 75 -9.09 21.22 -56.36
CA VAL A 75 -9.93 21.68 -55.24
C VAL A 75 -9.01 21.85 -54.04
N PHE A 76 -8.65 23.10 -53.76
CA PHE A 76 -8.02 23.47 -52.49
C PHE A 76 -9.06 23.34 -51.37
N PHE A 77 -9.23 22.12 -50.86
CA PHE A 77 -9.60 21.96 -49.47
C PHE A 77 -8.46 22.55 -48.63
N LYS A 78 -8.56 23.84 -48.30
CA LYS A 78 -7.99 24.31 -47.04
C LYS A 78 -8.65 23.43 -45.98
N PRO A 79 -7.93 22.57 -45.24
CA PRO A 79 -8.50 22.06 -44.02
C PRO A 79 -8.85 23.29 -43.19
N LYS A 80 -10.13 23.41 -42.81
CA LYS A 80 -10.45 24.26 -41.65
C LYS A 80 -9.66 23.60 -40.53
N MET A 81 -8.51 24.17 -40.18
CA MET A 81 -7.94 23.92 -38.87
C MET A 81 -9.02 24.39 -37.91
N SER A 82 -9.78 23.43 -37.38
CA SER A 82 -10.45 23.63 -36.11
C SER A 82 -9.39 24.24 -35.19
N SER A 83 -9.74 25.32 -34.50
CA SER A 83 -8.94 25.80 -33.38
C SER A 83 -8.46 24.59 -32.57
N PRO A 84 -7.18 24.56 -32.13
CA PRO A 84 -6.75 23.48 -31.25
C PRO A 84 -7.80 23.35 -30.13
N PRO A 85 -8.20 22.12 -29.75
CA PRO A 85 -9.23 21.92 -28.75
C PRO A 85 -8.85 22.80 -27.55
N SER A 86 -9.76 23.70 -27.18
CA SER A 86 -9.53 24.69 -26.13
C SER A 86 -8.89 23.98 -24.96
N SER A 87 -7.64 24.35 -24.62
CA SER A 87 -6.84 23.63 -23.63
C SER A 87 -7.68 23.55 -22.36
N VAL A 88 -8.18 22.35 -22.05
CA VAL A 88 -9.04 22.14 -20.89
C VAL A 88 -8.14 22.42 -19.69
N LEU A 89 -8.36 23.57 -19.07
CA LEU A 89 -7.64 23.93 -17.85
C LEU A 89 -7.94 22.84 -16.82
N PRO A 90 -6.93 22.32 -16.09
CA PRO A 90 -7.14 21.27 -15.12
C PRO A 90 -8.26 21.64 -14.15
N GLN A 91 -9.23 20.73 -13.96
CA GLN A 91 -10.34 20.98 -13.06
C GLN A 91 -9.86 20.97 -11.60
N ASP A 92 -10.42 21.87 -10.79
CA ASP A 92 -10.22 21.86 -9.34
C ASP A 92 -10.81 20.59 -8.72
N VAL A 93 -10.07 19.98 -7.79
CA VAL A 93 -10.47 18.77 -7.07
C VAL A 93 -10.80 19.10 -5.62
N PHE A 94 -12.02 18.80 -5.21
CA PHE A 94 -12.52 19.02 -3.85
C PHE A 94 -12.76 17.69 -3.14
N ILE A 95 -12.40 17.62 -1.86
CA ILE A 95 -12.79 16.56 -0.94
C ILE A 95 -14.16 16.93 -0.36
N LEU A 96 -15.18 16.11 -0.64
CA LEU A 96 -16.56 16.31 -0.16
C LEU A 96 -16.82 15.62 1.19
N SER A 97 -16.11 14.53 1.47
CA SER A 97 -16.18 13.80 2.74
C SER A 97 -14.89 13.04 2.97
N ALA A 98 -14.49 12.91 4.23
CA ALA A 98 -13.36 12.09 4.65
C ALA A 98 -13.71 11.35 5.95
N VAL A 99 -13.64 10.01 5.95
CA VAL A 99 -14.03 9.16 7.08
C VAL A 99 -13.15 7.92 7.19
N ARG A 100 -13.14 7.27 8.35
CA ARG A 100 -12.44 6.00 8.58
C ARG A 100 -13.13 5.11 9.61
N THR A 101 -12.86 3.81 9.56
CA THR A 101 -13.11 2.95 10.72
C THR A 101 -12.16 3.34 11.86
N PRO A 102 -12.46 2.91 13.09
CA PRO A 102 -11.40 2.64 14.05
C PRO A 102 -10.32 1.74 13.46
N ILE A 103 -9.12 1.77 14.00
CA ILE A 103 -8.04 0.84 13.68
C ILE A 103 -8.01 -0.22 14.78
N ALA A 104 -8.26 -1.48 14.40
CA ALA A 104 -8.16 -2.62 15.31
C ALA A 104 -6.75 -3.20 15.29
N SER A 105 -6.28 -3.73 16.42
CA SER A 105 -4.99 -4.42 16.47
C SER A 105 -5.07 -5.80 15.83
N PHE A 106 -3.93 -6.31 15.38
CA PHE A 106 -3.80 -7.64 14.80
C PHE A 106 -4.53 -8.72 15.60
N ARG A 107 -5.33 -9.53 14.89
CA ARG A 107 -6.12 -10.66 15.40
C ARG A 107 -7.12 -10.29 16.52
N SER A 108 -7.53 -9.02 16.60
CA SER A 108 -8.47 -8.47 17.61
C SER A 108 -9.89 -8.27 17.05
N SER A 109 -10.60 -7.16 17.36
CA SER A 109 -12.05 -7.02 17.12
C SER A 109 -12.47 -7.12 15.64
N PHE A 110 -11.59 -6.82 14.69
CA PHE A 110 -11.88 -6.95 13.26
C PHE A 110 -11.39 -8.27 12.65
N ALA A 111 -10.87 -9.21 13.44
CA ALA A 111 -10.29 -10.46 12.94
C ALA A 111 -11.29 -11.42 12.24
N SER A 112 -12.60 -11.12 12.26
CA SER A 112 -13.64 -11.83 11.50
C SER A 112 -14.12 -11.08 10.25
N LEU A 113 -13.70 -9.83 10.05
CA LEU A 113 -14.00 -9.03 8.87
C LEU A 113 -12.85 -9.12 7.86
N ASN A 114 -13.17 -9.14 6.57
CA ASN A 114 -12.18 -9.02 5.50
C ASN A 114 -12.06 -7.56 5.01
N ALA A 115 -11.07 -7.30 4.15
CA ALA A 115 -10.81 -5.98 3.58
C ALA A 115 -12.01 -5.40 2.80
N VAL A 116 -12.81 -6.24 2.13
CA VAL A 116 -14.00 -5.78 1.40
C VAL A 116 -15.08 -5.29 2.36
N ASP A 117 -15.31 -5.98 3.48
CA ASP A 117 -16.32 -5.59 4.46
C ASP A 117 -15.93 -4.28 5.17
N LEU A 118 -14.67 -4.17 5.61
CA LEU A 118 -14.13 -2.91 6.18
C LEU A 118 -14.24 -1.74 5.21
N GLY A 119 -13.86 -1.94 3.94
CA GLY A 119 -13.97 -0.93 2.90
C GLY A 119 -15.41 -0.52 2.59
N THR A 120 -16.37 -1.46 2.67
CA THR A 120 -17.80 -1.19 2.45
C THR A 120 -18.38 -0.25 3.51
N PHE A 121 -18.00 -0.41 4.79
CA PHE A 121 -18.47 0.48 5.87
C PHE A 121 -18.09 1.94 5.61
N VAL A 122 -16.81 2.21 5.30
CA VAL A 122 -16.34 3.58 5.07
C VAL A 122 -16.81 4.15 3.74
N ALA A 123 -16.89 3.33 2.68
CA ALA A 123 -17.42 3.74 1.39
C ALA A 123 -18.88 4.22 1.48
N THR A 124 -19.73 3.43 2.14
CA THR A 124 -21.15 3.74 2.33
C THR A 124 -21.33 5.03 3.14
N GLU A 125 -20.59 5.19 4.24
CA GLU A 125 -20.68 6.38 5.09
C GLU A 125 -20.04 7.61 4.43
N ALA A 126 -18.99 7.47 3.62
CA ALA A 126 -18.38 8.57 2.87
C ALA A 126 -19.36 9.14 1.84
N ILE A 127 -19.95 8.29 0.98
CA ILE A 127 -21.00 8.71 0.01
C ILE A 127 -22.11 9.48 0.71
N LYS A 128 -22.60 8.96 1.85
CA LYS A 128 -23.63 9.59 2.67
C LYS A 128 -23.18 10.93 3.26
N ARG A 129 -21.99 11.04 3.85
CA ARG A 129 -21.47 12.31 4.42
C ARG A 129 -21.13 13.35 3.35
N ALA A 130 -20.84 12.94 2.12
CA ALA A 130 -20.69 13.82 0.97
C ALA A 130 -22.04 14.39 0.48
N GLY A 131 -23.18 13.91 0.99
CA GLY A 131 -24.51 14.32 0.56
C GLY A 131 -24.93 13.71 -0.79
N LEU A 132 -24.26 12.64 -1.23
CA LEU A 132 -24.45 12.05 -2.56
C LEU A 132 -25.30 10.79 -2.51
N ARG A 133 -25.95 10.49 -3.64
CA ARG A 133 -26.49 9.17 -3.93
C ARG A 133 -25.42 8.27 -4.56
N PRO A 134 -25.45 6.94 -4.36
CA PRO A 134 -24.47 6.02 -4.95
C PRO A 134 -24.40 6.04 -6.48
N ASP A 135 -25.49 6.41 -7.19
CA ASP A 135 -25.50 6.54 -8.65
C ASP A 135 -24.71 7.74 -9.18
N GLN A 136 -24.42 8.73 -8.32
CA GLN A 136 -23.59 9.88 -8.68
C GLN A 136 -22.08 9.57 -8.65
N VAL A 137 -21.65 8.49 -7.97
CA VAL A 137 -20.25 8.05 -8.03
C VAL A 137 -19.99 7.40 -9.39
N GLU A 138 -19.00 7.90 -10.11
CA GLU A 138 -18.70 7.43 -11.47
C GLU A 138 -17.63 6.32 -11.49
N GLU A 139 -16.69 6.38 -10.54
CA GLU A 139 -15.58 5.45 -10.40
C GLU A 139 -15.18 5.26 -8.93
N THR A 140 -14.70 4.06 -8.59
CA THR A 140 -14.11 3.74 -7.27
C THR A 140 -12.64 3.35 -7.42
N VAL A 141 -11.75 3.96 -6.63
CA VAL A 141 -10.32 3.64 -6.62
C VAL A 141 -9.92 3.18 -5.23
N THR A 142 -9.37 1.97 -5.11
CA THR A 142 -9.06 1.39 -3.79
C THR A 142 -7.60 1.03 -3.60
N GLY A 143 -6.94 1.60 -2.59
CA GLY A 143 -5.65 1.13 -2.11
C GLY A 143 -5.80 -0.10 -1.22
N CYS A 144 -5.12 -1.19 -1.55
CA CYS A 144 -5.05 -2.43 -0.75
C CYS A 144 -3.77 -3.21 -1.15
N VAL A 145 -2.99 -3.66 -0.17
CA VAL A 145 -1.70 -4.34 -0.41
C VAL A 145 -1.88 -5.86 -0.38
N LEU A 146 -2.44 -6.40 0.71
CA LEU A 146 -2.53 -7.83 0.97
C LEU A 146 -3.83 -8.41 0.38
N SER A 147 -4.01 -8.26 -0.93
CA SER A 147 -5.25 -8.63 -1.63
C SER A 147 -5.48 -10.15 -1.76
N ALA A 148 -4.52 -10.99 -1.38
CA ALA A 148 -4.66 -12.44 -1.48
C ALA A 148 -5.79 -12.98 -0.59
N GLY A 149 -6.57 -13.93 -1.11
CA GLY A 149 -7.76 -14.45 -0.43
C GLY A 149 -8.99 -13.53 -0.46
N SER A 150 -8.84 -12.24 -0.81
CA SER A 150 -9.95 -11.26 -0.83
C SER A 150 -10.86 -11.35 -2.07
N GLY A 151 -10.67 -12.33 -2.95
CA GLY A 151 -11.44 -12.49 -4.19
C GLY A 151 -11.01 -11.56 -5.33
N GLN A 152 -11.79 -11.49 -6.40
CA GLN A 152 -11.48 -10.63 -7.57
C GLN A 152 -11.75 -9.16 -7.26
N ASN A 153 -10.80 -8.27 -7.59
CA ASN A 153 -10.90 -6.81 -7.53
C ASN A 153 -11.65 -6.26 -6.29
N VAL A 154 -10.93 -6.13 -5.18
CA VAL A 154 -11.42 -5.60 -3.89
C VAL A 154 -12.24 -4.33 -4.06
N SER A 155 -11.76 -3.38 -4.88
CA SER A 155 -12.46 -2.12 -5.19
C SER A 155 -13.86 -2.33 -5.77
N ARG A 156 -13.99 -3.26 -6.73
CA ARG A 156 -15.27 -3.57 -7.39
C ARG A 156 -16.28 -4.20 -6.42
N GLN A 157 -15.81 -5.06 -5.53
CA GLN A 157 -16.66 -5.64 -4.49
C GLN A 157 -17.16 -4.58 -3.51
N ILE A 158 -16.27 -3.67 -3.06
CA ILE A 158 -16.64 -2.55 -2.19
C ILE A 158 -17.66 -1.63 -2.88
N ALA A 159 -17.43 -1.28 -4.15
CA ALA A 159 -18.32 -0.40 -4.91
C ALA A 159 -19.76 -0.95 -4.98
N ILE A 160 -19.92 -2.21 -5.43
CA ILE A 160 -21.24 -2.86 -5.53
C ILE A 160 -21.88 -3.00 -4.14
N LYS A 161 -21.14 -3.47 -3.13
CA LYS A 161 -21.67 -3.62 -1.76
C LYS A 161 -22.10 -2.28 -1.13
N SER A 162 -21.51 -1.16 -1.55
CA SER A 162 -21.87 0.20 -1.11
C SER A 162 -23.02 0.82 -1.93
N GLY A 163 -23.67 0.03 -2.81
CA GLY A 163 -24.81 0.44 -3.61
C GLY A 163 -24.47 1.20 -4.90
N ILE A 164 -23.19 1.33 -5.28
CA ILE A 164 -22.81 1.96 -6.54
C ILE A 164 -23.26 1.07 -7.71
N PRO A 165 -23.93 1.61 -8.75
CA PRO A 165 -24.44 0.81 -9.86
C PRO A 165 -23.37 -0.01 -10.58
N GLU A 166 -23.72 -1.22 -11.03
CA GLU A 166 -22.79 -2.12 -11.70
C GLU A 166 -22.18 -1.55 -12.99
N ALA A 167 -22.81 -0.56 -13.63
CA ALA A 167 -22.25 0.13 -14.80
C ALA A 167 -21.02 1.02 -14.51
N ARG A 168 -20.72 1.31 -13.23
CA ARG A 168 -19.60 2.17 -12.81
C ARG A 168 -18.26 1.44 -12.78
N GLN A 169 -17.15 2.18 -12.90
CA GLN A 169 -15.81 1.58 -12.93
C GLN A 169 -15.25 1.40 -11.51
N ALA A 170 -14.39 0.40 -11.31
CA ALA A 170 -13.68 0.23 -10.05
C ALA A 170 -12.36 -0.53 -10.24
N TYR A 171 -11.27 -0.06 -9.63
CA TYR A 171 -9.97 -0.74 -9.69
C TYR A 171 -9.17 -0.64 -8.39
N THR A 172 -8.37 -1.67 -8.12
CA THR A 172 -7.54 -1.79 -6.92
C THR A 172 -6.09 -1.44 -7.27
N VAL A 173 -5.44 -0.65 -6.41
CA VAL A 173 -4.09 -0.11 -6.58
C VAL A 173 -3.21 -0.61 -5.43
N ASN A 174 -2.00 -1.05 -5.76
CA ASN A 174 -0.96 -1.38 -4.78
C ASN A 174 0.30 -0.53 -5.05
N LYS A 175 0.67 0.28 -4.06
CA LYS A 175 1.95 1.00 -3.91
C LYS A 175 2.46 0.85 -2.46
N VAL A 176 2.34 -0.38 -1.93
CA VAL A 176 2.54 -0.78 -0.53
C VAL A 176 1.87 0.24 0.42
N CYS A 177 2.55 0.84 1.40
CA CYS A 177 1.91 1.75 2.36
C CYS A 177 1.29 3.01 1.70
N SER A 178 1.81 3.44 0.54
CA SER A 178 1.31 4.59 -0.21
C SER A 178 0.04 4.29 -1.03
N SER A 179 -0.44 3.03 -1.05
CA SER A 179 -1.51 2.56 -1.97
C SER A 179 -2.74 3.46 -2.02
N SER A 180 -3.27 3.88 -0.87
CA SER A 180 -4.50 4.68 -0.80
C SER A 180 -4.28 6.18 -1.01
N LEU A 181 -3.08 6.69 -0.72
CA LEU A 181 -2.74 8.05 -1.13
C LEU A 181 -2.53 8.10 -2.66
N LYS A 182 -1.94 7.06 -3.24
CA LYS A 182 -1.86 6.90 -4.70
C LYS A 182 -3.24 6.74 -5.34
N ALA A 183 -4.16 6.01 -4.71
CA ALA A 183 -5.56 5.94 -5.14
C ALA A 183 -6.23 7.33 -5.17
N LEU A 184 -5.98 8.16 -4.16
CA LEU A 184 -6.45 9.55 -4.12
C LEU A 184 -5.88 10.39 -5.26
N ILE A 185 -4.59 10.25 -5.55
CA ILE A 185 -3.92 10.97 -6.66
C ILE A 185 -4.45 10.52 -8.03
N LEU A 186 -4.61 9.21 -8.26
CA LEU A 186 -5.14 8.69 -9.52
C LEU A 186 -6.60 9.14 -9.75
N GLY A 187 -7.40 9.18 -8.68
CA GLY A 187 -8.73 9.81 -8.71
C GLY A 187 -8.65 11.31 -9.02
N ALA A 188 -7.80 12.06 -8.33
CA ALA A 188 -7.62 13.49 -8.56
C ALA A 188 -7.19 13.80 -10.00
N GLN A 189 -6.31 12.98 -10.60
CA GLN A 189 -5.91 13.08 -12.00
C GLN A 189 -7.09 12.86 -12.96
N SER A 190 -7.92 11.85 -12.72
CA SER A 190 -9.13 11.56 -13.50
C SER A 190 -10.14 12.72 -13.45
N VAL A 191 -10.28 13.38 -12.29
CA VAL A 191 -11.07 14.60 -12.12
C VAL A 191 -10.44 15.80 -12.82
N GLN A 192 -9.15 16.07 -12.61
CA GLN A 192 -8.42 17.19 -13.25
C GLN A 192 -8.48 17.14 -14.78
N LEU A 193 -8.41 15.94 -15.36
CA LEU A 193 -8.51 15.70 -16.81
C LEU A 193 -9.96 15.76 -17.33
N GLY A 194 -10.96 15.98 -16.47
CA GLY A 194 -12.38 15.99 -16.82
C GLY A 194 -12.90 14.62 -17.29
N GLN A 195 -12.23 13.52 -16.94
CA GLN A 195 -12.66 12.17 -17.28
C GLN A 195 -13.79 11.69 -16.36
N ARG A 196 -13.78 12.13 -15.10
CA ARG A 196 -14.77 11.80 -14.09
C ARG A 196 -15.14 13.02 -13.25
N SER A 197 -16.40 13.14 -12.85
CA SER A 197 -16.89 14.26 -12.04
C SER A 197 -16.86 13.97 -10.54
N VAL A 198 -17.06 12.71 -10.15
CA VAL A 198 -17.15 12.24 -8.75
C VAL A 198 -16.50 10.86 -8.63
N ILE A 199 -15.54 10.73 -7.72
CA ILE A 199 -14.82 9.48 -7.46
C ILE A 199 -14.85 9.15 -5.98
N LEU A 200 -15.12 7.88 -5.67
CA LEU A 200 -14.95 7.30 -4.36
C LEU A 200 -13.53 6.74 -4.23
N VAL A 201 -12.75 7.28 -3.29
CA VAL A 201 -11.43 6.75 -2.93
C VAL A 201 -11.56 5.95 -1.64
N VAL A 202 -10.98 4.76 -1.60
CA VAL A 202 -10.94 3.90 -0.41
C VAL A 202 -9.50 3.46 -0.16
N GLY A 203 -9.06 3.47 1.08
CA GLY A 203 -7.90 2.71 1.53
C GLY A 203 -8.36 1.64 2.49
N VAL A 204 -7.89 0.41 2.33
CA VAL A 204 -8.25 -0.68 3.24
C VAL A 204 -7.13 -1.69 3.39
N GLU A 205 -7.01 -2.24 4.60
CA GLU A 205 -6.23 -3.45 4.84
C GLU A 205 -6.91 -4.31 5.91
N SER A 206 -6.75 -5.63 5.79
CA SER A 206 -7.18 -6.61 6.79
C SER A 206 -6.03 -7.60 7.03
N MET A 207 -5.00 -7.14 7.72
CA MET A 207 -3.80 -7.94 7.99
C MET A 207 -4.15 -9.21 8.79
N SER A 208 -5.18 -9.18 9.63
CA SER A 208 -5.69 -10.35 10.38
C SER A 208 -6.26 -11.47 9.51
N GLN A 209 -6.60 -11.20 8.25
CA GLN A 209 -7.11 -12.17 7.27
C GLN A 209 -6.09 -12.51 6.17
N ALA A 210 -4.89 -11.91 6.23
CA ALA A 210 -3.82 -12.19 5.29
C ALA A 210 -3.41 -13.69 5.40
N PRO A 211 -3.46 -14.47 4.30
CA PRO A 211 -3.29 -15.92 4.35
C PRO A 211 -1.82 -16.35 4.40
N PHE A 212 -1.59 -17.64 4.61
CA PHE A 212 -0.32 -18.29 4.27
C PHE A 212 -0.36 -18.81 2.83
N TYR A 213 0.78 -18.80 2.14
CA TYR A 213 0.94 -19.33 0.79
C TYR A 213 1.64 -20.68 0.78
N LEU A 214 1.14 -21.57 -0.09
CA LEU A 214 1.86 -22.73 -0.60
C LEU A 214 2.17 -22.49 -2.09
N ALA A 215 3.39 -22.81 -2.52
CA ALA A 215 3.77 -22.68 -3.91
C ALA A 215 2.93 -23.60 -4.82
N ARG A 216 2.72 -23.19 -6.08
CA ARG A 216 2.06 -24.03 -7.09
C ARG A 216 3.08 -25.02 -7.67
N GLY A 217 2.73 -26.29 -7.71
CA GLY A 217 3.55 -27.35 -8.32
C GLY A 217 3.53 -28.62 -7.48
N ASP A 218 4.47 -29.51 -7.76
CA ASP A 218 4.69 -30.69 -6.93
C ASP A 218 5.37 -30.31 -5.62
N ASN A 219 4.87 -30.85 -4.51
CA ASN A 219 5.56 -30.77 -3.24
C ASN A 219 6.66 -31.83 -3.22
N ASN A 220 7.92 -31.41 -3.28
CA ASN A 220 9.07 -32.31 -3.18
C ASN A 220 9.04 -33.10 -1.86
N TYR A 221 9.60 -34.31 -1.87
CA TYR A 221 9.77 -35.12 -0.67
C TYR A 221 10.62 -34.39 0.37
N GLY A 222 10.07 -34.14 1.56
CA GLY A 222 10.69 -33.39 2.64
C GLY A 222 9.74 -32.35 3.26
N ASP A 223 10.29 -31.39 3.98
CA ASP A 223 9.52 -30.34 4.64
C ASP A 223 8.97 -29.30 3.65
N ILE A 224 7.72 -28.89 3.86
CA ILE A 224 7.03 -27.88 3.05
C ILE A 224 6.94 -26.58 3.85
N LYS A 225 7.62 -25.52 3.37
CA LYS A 225 7.54 -24.19 3.99
C LYS A 225 6.35 -23.41 3.45
N LEU A 226 5.39 -23.11 4.32
CA LEU A 226 4.36 -22.10 4.07
C LEU A 226 4.96 -20.69 4.25
N LEU A 227 4.59 -19.75 3.39
CA LEU A 227 5.02 -18.35 3.45
C LEU A 227 3.92 -17.48 4.04
N ASP A 228 4.21 -16.70 5.07
CA ASP A 228 3.29 -15.68 5.59
C ASP A 228 3.18 -14.53 4.58
N SER A 229 1.97 -14.19 4.13
CA SER A 229 1.76 -13.12 3.15
C SER A 229 2.07 -11.72 3.69
N ILE A 230 1.88 -11.47 5.00
CA ILE A 230 2.25 -10.20 5.63
C ILE A 230 3.76 -10.02 5.49
N GLN A 231 4.52 -11.04 5.90
CA GLN A 231 5.98 -11.01 5.81
C GLN A 231 6.44 -10.94 4.35
N ARG A 232 5.84 -11.73 3.45
CA ARG A 232 6.31 -11.92 2.07
C ARG A 232 6.00 -10.74 1.15
N ASP A 233 4.78 -10.22 1.19
CA ASP A 233 4.29 -9.19 0.26
C ASP A 233 4.06 -7.81 0.92
N GLY A 234 4.04 -7.74 2.26
CA GLY A 234 3.77 -6.50 3.00
C GLY A 234 5.01 -5.84 3.62
N ILE A 235 5.77 -6.57 4.45
CA ILE A 235 6.77 -5.99 5.38
C ILE A 235 8.22 -6.47 5.20
N SER A 236 8.52 -7.22 4.15
CA SER A 236 9.92 -7.47 3.70
C SER A 236 10.20 -6.71 2.42
N ASP A 237 11.43 -6.21 2.28
CA ASP A 237 11.88 -5.65 1.01
C ASP A 237 12.08 -6.78 -0.01
N ALA A 238 11.41 -6.67 -1.16
CA ALA A 238 11.47 -7.70 -2.19
C ALA A 238 12.81 -7.75 -2.94
N MET A 239 13.60 -6.68 -2.89
CA MET A 239 14.90 -6.57 -3.58
C MET A 239 16.06 -6.94 -2.65
N LEU A 240 15.96 -6.60 -1.37
CA LEU A 240 16.99 -6.83 -0.35
C LEU A 240 16.75 -8.09 0.49
N GLY A 241 15.54 -8.66 0.47
CA GLY A 241 15.20 -9.90 1.17
C GLY A 241 15.12 -9.79 2.70
N GLN A 242 15.03 -8.57 3.23
CA GLN A 242 15.09 -8.25 4.67
C GLN A 242 13.87 -7.46 5.14
N PRO A 243 13.48 -7.52 6.44
CA PRO A 243 12.36 -6.74 6.97
C PRO A 243 12.55 -5.22 6.83
N MET A 244 11.46 -4.49 6.65
CA MET A 244 11.46 -3.01 6.60
C MET A 244 12.16 -2.35 7.79
N GLY A 245 12.07 -2.96 8.99
CA GLY A 245 12.76 -2.47 10.18
C GLY A 245 14.28 -2.53 10.07
N VAL A 246 14.86 -3.53 9.38
CA VAL A 246 16.32 -3.58 9.13
C VAL A 246 16.74 -2.45 8.20
N CYS A 247 15.92 -2.12 7.19
CA CYS A 247 16.17 -0.96 6.32
C CYS A 247 16.11 0.36 7.12
N ALA A 248 15.16 0.50 8.06
CA ALA A 248 15.02 1.70 8.88
C ALA A 248 16.20 1.92 9.86
N GLU A 249 16.85 0.86 10.37
CA GLU A 249 18.07 0.96 11.20
C GLU A 249 19.24 1.61 10.44
N LYS A 250 19.33 1.49 9.10
CA LYS A 250 20.31 2.23 8.30
C LYS A 250 20.15 3.74 8.50
N THR A 251 18.93 4.24 8.48
CA THR A 251 18.62 5.66 8.72
C THR A 251 18.90 6.08 10.16
N VAL A 252 18.68 5.18 11.13
CA VAL A 252 19.08 5.43 12.52
C VAL A 252 20.58 5.71 12.58
N ALA A 253 21.40 4.82 11.99
CA ALA A 253 22.85 4.94 11.99
C ALA A 253 23.35 6.19 11.23
N GLU A 254 22.83 6.45 10.01
CA GLU A 254 23.28 7.57 9.18
C GLU A 254 22.97 8.95 9.78
N PHE A 255 21.84 9.09 10.47
CA PHE A 255 21.44 10.35 11.10
C PHE A 255 21.81 10.41 12.60
N GLY A 256 22.46 9.38 13.15
CA GLY A 256 22.82 9.31 14.57
C GLY A 256 21.62 9.44 15.50
N PHE A 257 20.48 8.83 15.14
CA PHE A 257 19.33 8.75 16.05
C PHE A 257 19.61 7.72 17.15
N THR A 258 19.26 8.04 18.39
CA THR A 258 19.44 7.10 19.51
C THR A 258 18.18 6.28 19.76
N ARG A 259 18.32 5.21 20.55
CA ARG A 259 17.19 4.42 21.05
C ARG A 259 16.22 5.28 21.87
N GLU A 260 16.76 6.12 22.74
CA GLU A 260 16.00 6.99 23.64
C GLU A 260 15.20 8.05 22.87
N GLN A 261 15.74 8.58 21.77
CA GLN A 261 15.02 9.51 20.90
C GLN A 261 13.82 8.84 20.22
N GLN A 262 13.96 7.60 19.77
CA GLN A 262 12.87 6.83 19.15
C GLN A 262 11.81 6.41 20.18
N ASP A 263 12.22 5.95 21.35
CA ASP A 263 11.29 5.60 22.44
C ASP A 263 10.56 6.85 22.96
N ALA A 264 11.24 8.00 23.10
CA ALA A 264 10.60 9.26 23.48
C ALA A 264 9.59 9.73 22.43
N TYR A 265 9.90 9.59 21.13
CA TYR A 265 8.95 9.88 20.05
C TYR A 265 7.73 8.96 20.11
N ALA A 266 7.94 7.66 20.32
CA ALA A 266 6.86 6.69 20.45
C ALA A 266 5.94 7.02 21.63
N LEU A 267 6.50 7.21 22.83
CA LEU A 267 5.77 7.64 24.03
C LEU A 267 4.96 8.93 23.78
N ALA A 268 5.54 9.89 23.05
CA ALA A 268 4.85 11.11 22.65
C ALA A 268 3.69 10.85 21.67
N SER A 269 3.84 9.97 20.68
CA SER A 269 2.77 9.59 19.75
C SER A 269 1.59 8.92 20.47
N TYR A 270 1.87 7.99 21.39
CA TYR A 270 0.85 7.36 22.24
C TYR A 270 0.14 8.35 23.16
N ALA A 271 0.89 9.29 23.75
CA ALA A 271 0.33 10.34 24.58
C ALA A 271 -0.53 11.34 23.77
N ARG A 272 -0.16 11.65 22.52
CA ARG A 272 -0.98 12.44 21.59
C ARG A 272 -2.27 11.71 21.23
N ALA A 273 -2.19 10.44 20.81
CA ALA A 273 -3.34 9.60 20.48
C ALA A 273 -4.34 9.45 21.63
N THR A 274 -3.85 9.16 22.85
CA THR A 274 -4.71 9.02 24.02
C THR A 274 -5.38 10.34 24.42
N ARG A 275 -4.69 11.48 24.31
CA ARG A 275 -5.33 12.80 24.51
C ARG A 275 -6.35 13.14 23.42
N ALA A 276 -6.06 12.81 22.17
CA ALA A 276 -6.97 13.03 21.04
C ALA A 276 -8.27 12.23 21.19
N TRP A 277 -8.17 10.97 21.62
CA TRP A 277 -9.33 10.13 21.95
C TRP A 277 -10.11 10.66 23.16
N ALA A 278 -9.43 10.97 24.27
CA ALA A 278 -10.08 11.52 25.47
C ALA A 278 -10.75 12.89 25.23
N GLY A 279 -10.20 13.71 24.33
CA GLY A 279 -10.75 14.99 23.90
C GLY A 279 -11.80 14.91 22.78
N GLY A 280 -12.11 13.71 22.26
CA GLY A 280 -13.10 13.52 21.21
C GLY A 280 -12.68 14.00 19.81
N ALA A 281 -11.40 14.27 19.57
CA ALA A 281 -10.89 14.88 18.33
C ALA A 281 -11.23 14.06 17.07
N PHE A 282 -11.35 12.74 17.19
CA PHE A 282 -11.67 11.84 16.07
C PHE A 282 -13.17 11.70 15.78
N GLY A 283 -14.06 12.37 16.52
CA GLY A 283 -15.51 12.22 16.37
C GLY A 283 -16.05 12.57 14.96
N ALA A 284 -15.40 13.49 14.24
CA ALA A 284 -15.79 13.88 12.88
C ALA A 284 -15.36 12.88 11.80
N GLU A 285 -14.34 12.06 12.05
CA GLU A 285 -13.79 11.10 11.07
C GLU A 285 -14.26 9.66 11.27
N ILE A 286 -14.60 9.26 12.50
CA ILE A 286 -14.88 7.86 12.83
C ILE A 286 -16.25 7.38 12.29
N VAL A 287 -16.25 6.14 11.82
CA VAL A 287 -17.41 5.33 11.46
C VAL A 287 -17.44 4.11 12.37
N PRO A 288 -18.33 4.04 13.38
CA PRO A 288 -18.44 2.88 14.25
C PRO A 288 -18.79 1.61 13.46
N VAL A 289 -18.01 0.54 13.67
CA VAL A 289 -18.15 -0.74 12.96
C VAL A 289 -18.88 -1.75 13.83
N LYS A 290 -19.89 -2.42 13.26
CA LYS A 290 -20.63 -3.50 13.90
C LYS A 290 -20.05 -4.86 13.51
N VAL A 291 -19.51 -5.58 14.47
CA VAL A 291 -18.92 -6.91 14.29
C VAL A 291 -19.84 -7.97 14.88
N LYS A 292 -20.33 -8.89 14.03
CA LYS A 292 -21.16 -10.03 14.47
C LYS A 292 -20.31 -11.04 15.24
N GLN A 293 -20.75 -11.41 16.43
CA GLN A 293 -20.11 -12.40 17.30
C GLN A 293 -20.74 -13.78 17.15
N ARG A 294 -20.00 -14.83 17.55
CA ARG A 294 -20.43 -16.25 17.45
C ARG A 294 -21.76 -16.60 18.13
N LYS A 295 -22.22 -15.78 19.09
CA LYS A 295 -23.50 -15.95 19.81
C LYS A 295 -24.62 -15.03 19.31
N GLY A 296 -24.48 -14.43 18.12
CA GLY A 296 -25.49 -13.53 17.53
C GLY A 296 -25.51 -12.11 18.12
N THR A 297 -24.71 -11.81 19.13
CA THR A 297 -24.50 -10.46 19.66
C THR A 297 -23.66 -9.61 18.70
N GLU A 298 -23.89 -8.29 18.65
CA GLU A 298 -23.03 -7.35 17.91
C GLU A 298 -22.06 -6.66 18.88
N LEU A 299 -20.77 -6.64 18.52
CA LEU A 299 -19.78 -5.75 19.12
C LEU A 299 -19.74 -4.47 18.31
N VAL A 300 -19.94 -3.31 18.94
CA VAL A 300 -19.73 -2.00 18.29
C VAL A 300 -18.31 -1.54 18.62
N VAL A 301 -17.46 -1.47 17.60
CA VAL A 301 -16.11 -0.90 17.71
C VAL A 301 -16.20 0.56 17.25
N ALA A 302 -15.92 1.49 18.17
CA ALA A 302 -16.04 2.93 17.93
C ALA A 302 -14.78 3.73 18.31
N GLU A 303 -13.72 3.04 18.73
CA GLU A 303 -12.46 3.64 19.22
C GLU A 303 -11.28 2.82 18.72
N ASP A 304 -10.16 3.46 18.38
CA ASP A 304 -8.94 2.77 17.98
C ASP A 304 -8.44 1.86 19.14
N GLU A 305 -7.90 0.69 18.82
CA GLU A 305 -7.46 -0.25 19.86
C GLU A 305 -6.04 0.00 20.34
N GLU A 306 -5.13 0.33 19.42
CA GLU A 306 -3.69 0.22 19.65
C GLU A 306 -3.18 1.19 20.72
N HIS A 307 -3.70 2.43 20.76
CA HIS A 307 -3.18 3.46 21.66
C HIS A 307 -3.33 3.13 23.16
N ARG A 308 -4.19 2.14 23.49
CA ARG A 308 -4.42 1.63 24.86
C ARG A 308 -3.54 0.44 25.24
N ARG A 309 -2.74 -0.10 24.31
CA ARG A 309 -1.92 -1.31 24.51
C ARG A 309 -0.51 -1.04 24.99
N LEU A 310 -0.05 0.22 24.93
CA LEU A 310 1.27 0.60 25.42
C LEU A 310 1.42 0.35 26.92
N MET A 311 2.55 -0.19 27.32
CA MET A 311 3.01 -0.22 28.71
C MET A 311 4.24 0.70 28.85
N PRO A 312 4.08 1.99 29.21
CA PRO A 312 5.16 2.98 29.15
C PRO A 312 6.45 2.55 29.87
N ASP A 313 6.32 2.02 31.08
CA ASP A 313 7.44 1.57 31.92
C ASP A 313 8.25 0.42 31.29
N LYS A 314 7.65 -0.35 30.38
CA LYS A 314 8.33 -1.44 29.67
C LYS A 314 9.08 -0.96 28.42
N VAL A 315 8.76 0.22 27.87
CA VAL A 315 9.32 0.69 26.59
C VAL A 315 10.86 0.63 26.59
N PRO A 316 11.59 1.18 27.59
CA PRO A 316 13.06 1.11 27.59
C PRO A 316 13.61 -0.32 27.70
N SER A 317 12.87 -1.23 28.36
CA SER A 317 13.32 -2.62 28.56
C SER A 317 13.19 -3.52 27.33
N LEU A 318 12.45 -3.08 26.29
CA LEU A 318 12.24 -3.88 25.09
C LEU A 318 13.55 -4.11 24.33
N GLN A 319 13.74 -5.35 23.91
CA GLN A 319 14.85 -5.73 23.03
C GLN A 319 14.58 -5.28 21.60
N PRO A 320 15.62 -4.94 20.82
CA PRO A 320 15.51 -4.68 19.39
C PRO A 320 14.83 -5.84 18.64
N ALA A 321 13.87 -5.49 17.79
CA ALA A 321 13.04 -6.46 17.09
C ALA A 321 13.72 -7.01 15.83
N PHE A 322 14.52 -6.17 15.15
CA PHE A 322 15.04 -6.42 13.80
C PHE A 322 16.54 -6.75 13.78
N VAL A 323 17.39 -5.86 14.32
CA VAL A 323 18.84 -6.03 14.39
C VAL A 323 19.25 -6.44 15.81
N LYS A 324 20.00 -7.54 15.96
CA LYS A 324 20.26 -8.20 17.27
C LYS A 324 21.74 -8.32 17.64
N ASP A 325 22.62 -7.61 16.93
CA ASP A 325 24.07 -7.60 17.16
C ASP A 325 24.52 -6.64 18.29
N GLY A 326 23.57 -5.98 18.96
CA GLY A 326 23.82 -4.95 19.98
C GLY A 326 23.73 -3.52 19.47
N THR A 327 23.62 -3.28 18.16
CA THR A 327 23.46 -1.95 17.57
C THR A 327 22.00 -1.55 17.30
N GLY A 328 21.09 -2.53 17.26
CA GLY A 328 19.68 -2.30 16.97
C GLY A 328 18.98 -1.39 17.97
N THR A 329 18.06 -0.57 17.46
CA THR A 329 17.32 0.45 18.22
C THR A 329 15.80 0.34 18.03
N ILE A 330 15.34 -0.28 16.94
CA ILE A 330 13.93 -0.38 16.61
C ILE A 330 13.30 -1.55 17.37
N THR A 331 12.23 -1.26 18.12
CA THR A 331 11.50 -2.20 18.97
C THR A 331 10.02 -2.25 18.60
N ALA A 332 9.30 -3.21 19.19
CA ALA A 332 7.85 -3.32 19.03
C ALA A 332 7.05 -2.10 19.56
N ALA A 333 7.63 -1.24 20.40
CA ALA A 333 6.97 -0.03 20.89
C ALA A 333 7.22 1.22 20.03
N ASN A 334 8.35 1.27 19.30
CA ASN A 334 8.74 2.42 18.49
C ASN A 334 8.60 2.19 16.97
N ALA A 335 8.20 0.99 16.55
CA ALA A 335 7.67 0.66 15.23
C ALA A 335 6.13 0.70 15.20
N SER A 336 5.52 0.83 14.02
CA SER A 336 4.08 0.61 13.88
C SER A 336 3.70 -0.88 14.01
N SER A 337 2.54 -1.16 14.60
CA SER A 337 1.99 -2.52 14.68
C SER A 337 1.30 -2.99 13.38
N LEU A 338 0.87 -4.25 13.37
CA LEU A 338 0.03 -4.83 12.31
C LEU A 338 -1.44 -4.62 12.67
N ASN A 339 -2.30 -4.21 11.73
CA ASN A 339 -3.65 -3.75 12.05
C ASN A 339 -4.67 -4.00 10.93
N ASP A 340 -5.94 -3.91 11.30
CA ASP A 340 -7.07 -3.91 10.38
C ASP A 340 -7.76 -2.54 10.39
N GLY A 341 -8.16 -2.03 9.23
CA GLY A 341 -8.94 -0.81 9.14
C GLY A 341 -9.13 -0.31 7.71
N ALA A 342 -10.08 0.61 7.55
CA ALA A 342 -10.35 1.28 6.28
C ALA A 342 -10.54 2.80 6.46
N ALA A 343 -10.25 3.55 5.41
CA ALA A 343 -10.48 4.98 5.28
C ALA A 343 -11.09 5.26 3.91
N SER A 344 -11.91 6.30 3.78
CA SER A 344 -12.50 6.68 2.50
C SER A 344 -12.64 8.20 2.38
N VAL A 345 -12.40 8.67 1.16
CA VAL A 345 -12.49 10.07 0.77
C VAL A 345 -13.34 10.12 -0.50
N VAL A 346 -14.36 10.98 -0.53
CA VAL A 346 -15.08 11.29 -1.78
C VAL A 346 -14.46 12.55 -2.34
N ILE A 347 -14.02 12.49 -3.60
CA ILE A 347 -13.53 13.65 -4.34
C ILE A 347 -14.43 13.97 -5.52
N ALA A 348 -14.48 15.24 -5.89
CA ALA A 348 -15.26 15.71 -7.03
C ALA A 348 -14.66 16.93 -7.72
N SER A 349 -15.10 17.16 -8.96
CA SER A 349 -14.92 18.43 -9.69
C SER A 349 -15.85 19.51 -9.13
N GLY A 350 -15.30 20.70 -8.86
CA GLY A 350 -16.08 21.87 -8.44
C GLY A 350 -16.93 21.67 -7.16
N GLN A 351 -17.96 22.50 -7.00
CA GLN A 351 -19.00 22.28 -6.01
C GLN A 351 -20.12 21.44 -6.62
N VAL A 352 -20.22 20.17 -6.21
CA VAL A 352 -21.35 19.30 -6.58
C VAL A 352 -22.61 19.83 -5.88
N GLU A 353 -23.71 19.97 -6.62
CA GLU A 353 -24.97 20.48 -6.08
C GLU A 353 -25.45 19.64 -4.88
N GLY A 354 -25.71 20.31 -3.75
CA GLY A 354 -26.07 19.68 -2.48
C GLY A 354 -24.89 19.25 -1.59
N ALA A 355 -23.67 19.14 -2.13
CA ALA A 355 -22.46 18.83 -1.36
C ALA A 355 -21.75 20.10 -0.88
N LYS A 356 -21.13 20.03 0.30
CA LYS A 356 -20.26 21.08 0.84
C LYS A 356 -18.81 20.57 0.87
N PRO A 357 -17.89 21.13 0.07
CA PRO A 357 -16.47 20.79 0.15
C PRO A 357 -15.91 20.97 1.57
N LEU A 358 -15.09 20.02 2.00
CA LEU A 358 -14.27 20.13 3.21
C LEU A 358 -12.91 20.75 2.89
N ALA A 359 -12.28 20.32 1.81
CA ALA A 359 -10.94 20.75 1.43
C ALA A 359 -10.77 20.73 -0.09
N LYS A 360 -9.79 21.47 -0.59
CA LYS A 360 -9.31 21.42 -1.96
C LYS A 360 -7.97 20.69 -2.01
N VAL A 361 -7.78 19.79 -2.97
CA VAL A 361 -6.46 19.23 -3.29
C VAL A 361 -5.71 20.26 -4.12
N ILE A 362 -4.57 20.73 -3.62
CA ILE A 362 -3.78 21.79 -4.24
C ILE A 362 -2.73 21.19 -5.17
N ALA A 363 -1.98 20.21 -4.68
CA ALA A 363 -0.97 19.48 -5.45
C ALA A 363 -0.65 18.13 -4.79
N TYR A 364 0.08 17.29 -5.51
CA TYR A 364 0.65 16.05 -5.03
C TYR A 364 2.01 15.81 -5.70
N ALA A 365 2.87 15.02 -5.06
CA ALA A 365 4.15 14.60 -5.62
C ALA A 365 4.53 13.19 -5.17
N GLU A 366 5.42 12.56 -5.92
CA GLU A 366 6.02 11.27 -5.62
C GLU A 366 7.55 11.41 -5.74
N ALA A 367 8.28 10.64 -4.94
CA ALA A 367 9.74 10.58 -4.98
C ALA A 367 10.22 9.14 -4.75
N GLY A 368 11.44 8.84 -5.20
CA GLY A 368 12.07 7.53 -5.06
C GLY A 368 13.55 7.61 -4.75
N ARG A 369 14.02 6.70 -3.89
CA ARG A 369 15.42 6.45 -3.54
C ARG A 369 15.74 4.95 -3.68
N ALA A 370 16.92 4.53 -3.25
CA ALA A 370 17.22 3.11 -3.08
C ALA A 370 16.22 2.47 -2.09
N PRO A 371 15.86 1.17 -2.24
CA PRO A 371 14.84 0.53 -1.40
C PRO A 371 15.08 0.61 0.11
N VAL A 372 16.36 0.62 0.52
CA VAL A 372 16.77 0.74 1.93
C VAL A 372 16.50 2.14 2.52
N ASP A 373 16.38 3.17 1.68
CA ASP A 373 16.25 4.59 2.07
C ASP A 373 14.80 5.10 2.08
N PHE A 374 13.82 4.18 2.10
CA PHE A 374 12.39 4.50 2.04
C PHE A 374 11.92 5.48 3.14
N THR A 375 12.54 5.43 4.32
CA THR A 375 12.28 6.30 5.49
C THR A 375 12.47 7.79 5.21
N VAL A 376 13.36 8.15 4.29
CA VAL A 376 13.73 9.54 3.97
C VAL A 376 13.15 10.02 2.63
N ALA A 377 12.62 9.12 1.80
CA ALA A 377 11.89 9.48 0.58
C ALA A 377 10.72 10.49 0.79
N PRO A 378 9.98 10.51 1.92
CA PRO A 378 8.94 11.52 2.16
C PRO A 378 9.45 12.95 2.16
N VAL A 379 10.71 13.18 2.56
CA VAL A 379 11.35 14.50 2.55
C VAL A 379 11.47 15.03 1.11
N ASP A 380 11.86 14.17 0.17
CA ASP A 380 12.01 14.55 -1.24
C ASP A 380 10.66 14.75 -1.91
N ALA A 381 9.67 13.90 -1.60
CA ALA A 381 8.30 14.06 -2.08
C ALA A 381 7.72 15.41 -1.62
N VAL A 382 7.93 15.80 -0.36
CA VAL A 382 7.49 17.10 0.16
C VAL A 382 8.25 18.28 -0.44
N LYS A 383 9.57 18.18 -0.62
CA LYS A 383 10.36 19.24 -1.29
C LYS A 383 9.87 19.45 -2.72
N THR A 384 9.64 18.37 -3.47
CA THR A 384 9.10 18.40 -4.84
C THR A 384 7.69 18.99 -4.87
N LEU A 385 6.82 18.57 -3.95
CA LEU A 385 5.46 19.07 -3.78
C LEU A 385 5.44 20.59 -3.59
N LEU A 386 6.15 21.10 -2.58
CA LEU A 386 6.15 22.52 -2.23
C LEU A 386 6.78 23.39 -3.33
N GLN A 387 7.84 22.91 -3.97
CA GLN A 387 8.44 23.56 -5.14
C GLN A 387 7.46 23.68 -6.31
N SER A 388 6.63 22.66 -6.57
CA SER A 388 5.68 22.67 -7.68
C SER A 388 4.58 23.74 -7.59
N VAL A 389 4.29 24.25 -6.38
CA VAL A 389 3.26 25.26 -6.11
C VAL A 389 3.79 26.56 -5.49
N ASN A 390 5.11 26.65 -5.28
CA ASN A 390 5.78 27.80 -4.66
C ASN A 390 5.19 28.20 -3.29
N ILE A 391 4.87 27.20 -2.47
CA ILE A 391 4.41 27.37 -1.07
C ILE A 391 5.58 27.02 -0.14
N SER A 392 5.84 27.85 0.87
CA SER A 392 6.94 27.65 1.81
C SER A 392 6.53 26.78 3.01
N ILE A 393 7.51 26.19 3.68
CA ILE A 393 7.31 25.25 4.80
C ILE A 393 6.54 25.90 5.97
N ASP A 394 6.79 27.18 6.24
CA ASP A 394 6.16 27.97 7.29
C ASP A 394 4.64 28.19 7.10
N GLN A 395 4.16 28.17 5.85
CA GLN A 395 2.74 28.30 5.50
C GLN A 395 1.94 27.02 5.79
N ILE A 396 2.60 25.90 6.09
CA ILE A 396 1.94 24.64 6.40
C ILE A 396 1.59 24.61 7.90
N ALA A 397 0.30 24.57 8.19
CA ALA A 397 -0.24 24.58 9.54
C ALA A 397 -0.10 23.21 10.22
N ARG A 398 -0.34 22.11 9.48
CA ARG A 398 -0.30 20.73 9.99
C ARG A 398 0.38 19.79 9.02
N TRP A 399 1.12 18.84 9.60
CA TRP A 399 1.85 17.80 8.89
C TRP A 399 1.40 16.43 9.39
N GLU A 400 1.01 15.56 8.47
CA GLU A 400 0.74 14.15 8.74
C GLU A 400 1.77 13.28 8.01
N VAL A 401 2.85 12.91 8.68
CA VAL A 401 3.85 11.96 8.18
C VAL A 401 3.58 10.57 8.75
N ASN A 402 3.35 9.57 7.89
CA ASN A 402 3.02 8.23 8.34
C ASN A 402 4.18 7.60 9.15
N GLU A 403 3.91 7.31 10.42
CA GLU A 403 4.88 6.76 11.39
C GLU A 403 5.08 5.24 11.19
N ALA A 404 5.62 4.81 10.05
CA ALA A 404 5.99 3.40 9.85
C ALA A 404 6.98 2.94 10.93
N PHE A 405 7.92 3.83 11.28
CA PHE A 405 8.78 3.74 12.45
C PHE A 405 8.95 5.14 13.05
N SER A 406 9.29 5.22 14.33
CA SER A 406 9.56 6.51 14.99
C SER A 406 10.71 7.27 14.31
N VAL A 407 11.73 6.56 13.79
CA VAL A 407 12.80 7.15 12.98
C VAL A 407 12.29 7.82 11.70
N THR A 408 11.20 7.34 11.07
CA THR A 408 10.62 7.97 9.87
C THR A 408 10.15 9.40 10.17
N ALA A 409 9.41 9.59 11.27
CA ALA A 409 8.94 10.92 11.66
C ALA A 409 10.09 11.81 12.19
N LEU A 410 11.02 11.26 12.97
CA LEU A 410 12.19 11.98 13.44
C LEU A 410 13.10 12.47 12.30
N ALA A 411 13.34 11.63 11.28
CA ALA A 411 14.11 12.00 10.09
C ALA A 411 13.39 13.06 9.25
N PHE A 412 12.06 12.95 9.12
CA PHE A 412 11.23 13.95 8.42
C PHE A 412 11.28 15.32 9.10
N ILE A 413 11.05 15.36 10.42
CA ILE A 413 11.14 16.58 11.25
C ILE A 413 12.52 17.22 11.11
N ARG A 414 13.60 16.44 11.28
CA ARG A 414 14.98 16.97 11.26
C ARG A 414 15.41 17.47 9.87
N GLN A 415 15.02 16.82 8.78
CA GLN A 415 15.45 17.20 7.42
C GLN A 415 14.63 18.32 6.77
N LEU A 416 13.48 18.65 7.34
CA LEU A 416 12.62 19.77 6.92
C LEU A 416 12.59 20.92 7.93
N ASP A 417 13.33 20.81 9.03
CA ASP A 417 13.40 21.78 10.14
C ASP A 417 12.01 22.18 10.68
N LEU A 418 11.20 21.16 10.97
CA LEU A 418 9.80 21.35 11.38
C LEU A 418 9.64 21.51 12.89
N ASP A 419 8.71 22.37 13.29
CA ASP A 419 8.16 22.38 14.64
C ASP A 419 7.46 21.03 14.95
N PRO A 420 7.97 20.22 15.90
CA PRO A 420 7.39 18.92 16.24
C PRO A 420 5.93 19.01 16.74
N ALA A 421 5.48 20.17 17.22
CA ALA A 421 4.09 20.35 17.65
C ALA A 421 3.09 20.38 16.47
N ARG A 422 3.56 20.70 15.25
CA ARG A 422 2.73 20.69 14.03
C ARG A 422 2.70 19.33 13.31
N VAL A 423 3.48 18.36 13.78
CA VAL A 423 3.65 17.04 13.13
C VAL A 423 2.93 15.95 13.92
N ASN A 424 1.98 15.28 13.26
CA ASN A 424 1.17 14.19 13.81
C ASN A 424 0.54 14.56 15.17
N ALA A 425 -0.11 15.72 15.24
CA ALA A 425 -0.54 16.34 16.50
C ALA A 425 -1.56 15.49 17.28
N LEU A 426 -2.33 14.64 16.60
CA LEU A 426 -3.25 13.67 17.21
C LEU A 426 -2.65 12.25 17.39
N GLY A 427 -1.33 12.10 17.22
CA GLY A 427 -0.65 10.81 17.17
C GLY A 427 -0.69 10.20 15.76
N GLY A 428 0.11 9.17 15.53
CA GLY A 428 0.22 8.52 14.22
C GLY A 428 0.35 7.01 14.31
N ALA A 429 0.84 6.39 13.25
CA ALA A 429 0.82 4.94 13.05
C ALA A 429 1.62 4.10 14.07
N VAL A 430 2.55 4.69 14.84
CA VAL A 430 3.21 4.01 15.98
C VAL A 430 2.22 3.78 17.14
N ALA A 431 1.25 4.67 17.30
CA ALA A 431 0.29 4.66 18.40
C ALA A 431 -1.13 4.23 17.99
N LEU A 432 -1.56 4.55 16.78
CA LEU A 432 -2.88 4.25 16.24
C LEU A 432 -2.90 2.92 15.46
N GLY A 433 -1.74 2.43 15.04
CA GLY A 433 -1.58 1.25 14.19
C GLY A 433 -1.46 1.57 12.68
N HIS A 434 -0.99 0.60 11.90
CA HIS A 434 -0.67 0.74 10.47
C HIS A 434 -1.31 -0.34 9.58
N PRO A 435 -2.63 -0.25 9.30
CA PRO A 435 -3.22 -1.02 8.20
C PRO A 435 -2.65 -0.47 6.88
N ILE A 436 -1.70 -1.19 6.27
CA ILE A 436 -0.77 -0.62 5.29
C ILE A 436 -1.47 -0.01 4.05
N GLY A 437 -2.43 -0.71 3.43
CA GLY A 437 -3.22 -0.18 2.30
C GLY A 437 -4.19 0.95 2.68
N CYS A 438 -4.55 1.10 3.96
CA CYS A 438 -5.47 2.13 4.46
C CYS A 438 -4.76 3.44 4.82
N SER A 439 -3.53 3.36 5.33
CA SER A 439 -2.92 4.44 6.10
C SER A 439 -2.69 5.74 5.30
N GLY A 440 -2.42 5.64 3.99
CA GLY A 440 -2.29 6.79 3.09
C GLY A 440 -3.56 7.64 2.96
N ALA A 441 -4.75 7.03 2.93
CA ALA A 441 -6.01 7.76 3.03
C ALA A 441 -6.30 8.22 4.47
N ARG A 442 -5.98 7.40 5.48
CA ARG A 442 -6.19 7.74 6.90
C ARG A 442 -5.47 9.04 7.30
N ILE A 443 -4.23 9.24 6.87
CA ILE A 443 -3.50 10.49 7.13
C ILE A 443 -4.18 11.71 6.49
N VAL A 444 -4.76 11.58 5.29
CA VAL A 444 -5.52 12.67 4.66
C VAL A 444 -6.83 12.94 5.40
N VAL A 445 -7.55 11.90 5.84
CA VAL A 445 -8.77 12.04 6.65
C VAL A 445 -8.48 12.85 7.91
N THR A 446 -7.47 12.45 8.68
CA THR A 446 -7.11 13.15 9.92
C THR A 446 -6.51 14.52 9.69
N LEU A 447 -5.85 14.76 8.56
CA LEU A 447 -5.39 16.09 8.18
C LEU A 447 -6.56 17.06 7.92
N VAL A 448 -7.56 16.68 7.10
CA VAL A 448 -8.65 17.60 6.74
C VAL A 448 -9.59 17.93 7.90
N HIS A 449 -9.66 17.09 8.92
CA HIS A 449 -10.42 17.38 10.15
C HIS A 449 -9.62 18.17 11.21
N GLN A 450 -8.29 18.23 11.10
CA GLN A 450 -7.42 19.05 11.98
C GLN A 450 -7.25 20.50 11.51
N LEU A 451 -7.42 20.78 10.22
CA LEU A 451 -7.21 22.09 9.63
C LEU A 451 -8.41 23.03 9.84
N GLU A 452 -8.11 24.29 10.15
CA GLU A 452 -9.06 25.40 10.13
C GLU A 452 -9.24 25.98 8.71
N SER A 453 -10.36 26.64 8.42
CA SER A 453 -10.67 27.17 7.08
C SER A 453 -9.55 28.10 6.57
N GLY A 454 -9.09 27.86 5.34
CA GLY A 454 -7.96 28.56 4.72
C GLY A 454 -6.58 27.94 5.00
N GLU A 455 -6.41 27.14 6.06
CA GLU A 455 -5.11 26.53 6.38
C GLU A 455 -4.67 25.49 5.34
N PHE A 456 -3.35 25.45 5.09
CA PHE A 456 -2.69 24.41 4.32
C PHE A 456 -2.18 23.29 5.21
N GLY A 457 -2.33 22.05 4.75
CA GLY A 457 -1.76 20.87 5.39
C GLY A 457 -1.12 19.91 4.39
N VAL A 458 -0.06 19.24 4.82
CA VAL A 458 0.64 18.23 4.01
C VAL A 458 0.54 16.85 4.65
N ALA A 459 0.11 15.87 3.87
CA ALA A 459 0.16 14.45 4.23
C ALA A 459 1.23 13.75 3.40
N ALA A 460 2.12 12.98 4.03
CA ALA A 460 3.22 12.28 3.37
C ALA A 460 3.40 10.86 3.93
N ILE A 461 3.72 9.90 3.06
CA ILE A 461 3.88 8.49 3.41
C ILE A 461 4.99 7.85 2.57
N CYS A 462 5.89 7.12 3.25
CA CYS A 462 6.88 6.24 2.62
C CYS A 462 6.26 4.89 2.28
N ASN A 463 6.84 4.16 1.33
CA ASN A 463 6.49 2.77 1.05
C ASN A 463 7.71 1.90 0.78
N GLY A 464 7.58 0.60 1.08
CA GLY A 464 8.60 -0.40 0.73
C GLY A 464 8.95 -0.34 -0.75
N GLY A 465 10.22 -0.62 -1.06
CA GLY A 465 10.80 -0.37 -2.39
C GLY A 465 11.46 1.00 -2.58
N GLY A 466 11.43 1.89 -1.57
CA GLY A 466 12.23 3.13 -1.57
C GLY A 466 11.50 4.38 -2.03
N GLU A 467 10.18 4.33 -2.22
CA GLU A 467 9.39 5.47 -2.68
C GLU A 467 8.60 6.16 -1.57
N ALA A 468 8.09 7.35 -1.88
CA ALA A 468 7.13 8.06 -1.06
C ALA A 468 6.11 8.82 -1.92
N THR A 469 5.00 9.18 -1.30
CA THR A 469 3.92 9.97 -1.88
C THR A 469 3.52 11.08 -0.90
N ALA A 470 3.31 12.30 -1.41
CA ALA A 470 2.88 13.45 -0.63
C ALA A 470 1.72 14.19 -1.32
N ILE A 471 0.82 14.78 -0.53
CA ILE A 471 -0.30 15.61 -0.99
C ILE A 471 -0.38 16.90 -0.16
N LEU A 472 -0.69 18.01 -0.82
CA LEU A 472 -1.03 19.29 -0.21
C LEU A 472 -2.53 19.52 -0.35
N VAL A 473 -3.20 19.78 0.77
CA VAL A 473 -4.61 20.16 0.82
C VAL A 473 -4.77 21.52 1.49
N GLN A 474 -5.81 22.25 1.10
CA GLN A 474 -6.26 23.46 1.80
C GLN A 474 -7.68 23.23 2.32
N ARG A 475 -7.93 23.57 3.58
CA ARG A 475 -9.30 23.54 4.13
C ARG A 475 -10.14 24.66 3.53
N ILE A 476 -11.39 24.36 3.18
CA ILE A 476 -12.41 25.33 2.76
C ILE A 476 -13.34 25.61 3.95
#